data_AF-A0AAV5XMC3-F1
#
_entry.id   AF-A0AAV5XMC3-F1
#
_cell.length_a   1.000
_cell.length_b   1.000
_cell.length_c   1.000
_cell.angle_alpha   90.00
_cell.angle_beta   90.00
_cell.angle_gamma   90.00
#
_symmetry.space_group_name_H-M   'P 1'
#
loop_
_entity.id
_entity.type
_entity.pdbx_description
1 polymer ?
#
loop_
_entity_poly.entity_id
_entity_poly.type
_entity_poly.pdbx_seq_one_letter_code
_entity_poly.pdbx_strand_id
1 'polypeptide(L)' 'LLLKTGWTEARSERFVNPEKFPGVWAEFTKGEDICRVTVIEGTVATHIDYTVARLNRSP' A
#
# COMPACT_ATOMS: atom_id res chain seq x y z
N LEU A 1 -9.65 -0.98 7.09
CA LEU A 1 -9.10 -1.68 8.28
C LEU A 1 -7.97 -0.86 8.92
N LEU A 2 -6.91 -0.52 8.17
CA LEU A 2 -5.73 0.22 8.67
C LEU A 2 -6.08 1.53 9.40
N LEU A 3 -6.89 2.41 8.79
CA LEU A 3 -7.32 3.68 9.41
C LEU A 3 -8.01 3.51 10.77
N LYS A 4 -8.76 2.41 10.96
CA LYS A 4 -9.45 2.10 12.24
C LYS A 4 -8.50 1.57 13.32
N THR A 5 -7.25 1.26 12.97
CA THR A 5 -6.24 0.63 13.84
C THR A 5 -5.05 1.56 14.13
N GLY A 6 -5.23 2.86 13.91
CA GLY A 6 -4.24 3.89 14.22
C GLY A 6 -3.14 4.06 13.18
N TRP A 7 -3.35 3.57 11.95
CA TRP A 7 -2.50 3.91 10.81
C TRP A 7 -3.01 5.18 10.13
N THR A 8 -2.10 6.01 9.64
CA THR A 8 -2.42 7.24 8.90
C THR A 8 -1.96 7.08 7.46
N GLU A 9 -2.82 7.40 6.48
CA GLU A 9 -2.41 7.45 5.08
C GLU A 9 -1.41 8.59 4.88
N ALA A 10 -0.23 8.29 4.34
CA ALA A 10 0.81 9.26 4.07
C ALA A 10 0.80 9.73 2.61
N ARG A 11 0.54 8.81 1.68
CA ARG A 11 0.54 9.06 0.24
C ARG A 11 -0.20 7.96 -0.50
N SER A 12 -0.79 8.31 -1.64
CA SER A 12 -1.40 7.36 -2.56
C SER A 12 -1.27 7.82 -4.00
N GLU A 13 -1.29 6.88 -4.94
CA GLU A 13 -1.18 7.17 -6.36
C GLU A 13 -1.89 6.09 -7.18
N ARG A 14 -2.54 6.51 -8.27
CA ARG A 14 -3.12 5.62 -9.27
C ARG A 14 -2.12 5.38 -10.39
N PHE A 15 -2.10 4.16 -10.90
CA PHE A 15 -1.21 3.78 -11.99
C PHE A 15 -1.89 2.78 -12.94
N VAL A 16 -1.25 2.54 -14.08
CA VAL A 16 -1.57 1.43 -14.98
C VAL A 16 -0.32 0.58 -15.10
N ASN A 17 -0.44 -0.71 -14.78
CA ASN A 17 0.71 -1.62 -14.81
C ASN A 17 1.14 -1.94 -16.26
N PRO A 18 2.28 -2.62 -16.48
CA PRO A 18 2.75 -2.99 -17.82
C PRO A 18 1.76 -3.82 -18.63
N GLU A 19 0.94 -4.64 -17.95
CA GLU A 19 -0.12 -5.47 -18.53
C GLU A 19 -1.42 -4.70 -18.81
N LYS A 20 -1.42 -3.37 -18.63
CA LYS A 20 -2.56 -2.46 -18.86
C LYS A 20 -3.71 -2.58 -17.87
N PHE A 21 -3.49 -3.21 -16.73
CA PHE A 21 -4.47 -3.23 -15.64
C PHE A 21 -4.34 -1.95 -14.79
N PRO A 22 -5.46 -1.28 -14.46
CA PRO A 22 -5.43 -0.15 -13.55
C PRO A 22 -5.11 -0.63 -12.13
N GLY A 23 -4.45 0.23 -11.37
CA GLY A 23 -4.11 -0.03 -9.99
C GLY A 23 -4.03 1.24 -9.16
N VAL A 24 -4.00 1.05 -7.85
CA VAL A 24 -3.77 2.09 -6.86
C VAL A 24 -2.83 1.53 -5.79
N TRP A 25 -1.88 2.34 -5.35
CA TRP A 25 -1.15 2.04 -4.14
C TRP A 25 -1.37 3.15 -3.12
N ALA A 26 -1.37 2.78 -1.85
CA ALA A 26 -1.45 3.70 -0.72
C ALA A 26 -0.44 3.28 0.34
N GLU A 27 0.33 4.24 0.84
CA GLU A 27 1.24 4.05 1.95
C GLU A 27 0.62 4.61 3.23
N PHE A 28 0.76 3.85 4.29
CA PHE A 28 0.31 4.17 5.63
C PHE A 28 1.49 4.13 6.59
N THR A 29 1.47 4.99 7.60
CA THR A 29 2.47 5.01 8.66
C THR A 29 1.82 4.83 10.03
N LYS A 30 2.56 4.18 10.94
CA LYS A 30 2.20 4.05 12.35
C LYS A 30 3.47 4.00 13.18
N GLY A 31 3.85 5.12 13.80
CA GLY A 31 5.13 5.24 14.47
C GLY A 31 6.28 5.03 13.48
N GLU A 32 7.05 3.97 13.66
CA GLU A 32 8.20 3.61 12.80
C GLU A 32 7.85 2.56 11.76
N ASP A 33 6.60 2.09 11.77
CA ASP A 33 6.11 1.10 10.82
C ASP A 33 5.52 1.80 9.59
N ILE A 34 5.85 1.27 8.42
CA ILE A 34 5.33 1.67 7.11
C ILE A 34 4.60 0.46 6.52
N CYS A 35 3.39 0.67 6.04
CA CYS A 35 2.57 -0.32 5.35
C CYS A 35 2.21 0.22 3.97
N ARG A 36 2.56 -0.50 2.91
CA ARG A 36 2.09 -0.21 1.55
C ARG A 36 1.05 -1.24 1.15
N VAL A 37 -0.10 -0.75 0.72
CA VAL A 37 -1.15 -1.54 0.10
C VAL A 37 -1.14 -1.23 -1.39
N THR A 38 -1.06 -2.26 -2.22
CA THR A 38 -1.18 -2.13 -3.68
C THR A 38 -2.36 -2.97 -4.13
N VAL A 39 -3.26 -2.36 -4.89
CA VAL A 39 -4.41 -3.03 -5.50
C VAL A 39 -4.25 -2.93 -7.02
N ILE A 40 -4.34 -4.07 -7.70
CA ILE A 40 -4.37 -4.15 -9.16
C ILE A 40 -5.68 -4.80 -9.56
N GLU A 41 -6.48 -4.08 -10.34
CA GLU A 41 -7.80 -4.51 -10.80
C GLU A 41 -7.64 -5.26 -12.13
N GLY A 42 -7.42 -6.58 -12.04
CA GLY A 42 -7.43 -7.47 -13.19
C GLY A 42 -8.86 -7.71 -13.71
N THR A 43 -8.96 -8.21 -14.94
CA THR A 43 -10.26 -8.49 -15.59
C THR A 43 -11.03 -9.64 -14.95
N VAL A 44 -10.33 -10.62 -14.36
CA VAL A 44 -10.92 -11.82 -13.75
C VAL A 44 -10.75 -11.84 -12.23
N ALA A 45 -9.70 -11.20 -11.71
CA ALA A 45 -9.39 -11.16 -10.29
C ALA A 45 -8.72 -9.84 -9.89
N THR A 46 -9.01 -9.37 -8.69
CA THR A 46 -8.29 -8.27 -8.05
C THR A 46 -7.10 -8.84 -7.28
N HIS A 47 -5.90 -8.34 -7.57
CA HIS A 47 -4.70 -8.66 -6.81
C HIS A 47 -4.48 -7.59 -5.75
N ILE A 48 -4.23 -8.00 -4.50
CA ILE A 48 -3.97 -7.10 -3.39
C ILE A 48 -2.71 -7.55 -2.66
N ASP A 49 -1.70 -6.67 -2.66
CA ASP A 49 -0.46 -6.86 -1.93
C ASP A 49 -0.39 -5.96 -0.70
N TYR A 50 0.11 -6.53 0.40
CA TYR A 50 0.41 -5.81 1.64
C TYR A 50 1.88 -6.00 1.99
N THR A 51 2.64 -4.91 1.97
CA THR A 51 4.03 -4.91 2.40
C THR A 51 4.15 -4.07 3.67
N VAL A 52 4.61 -4.67 4.76
CA VAL A 52 4.87 -3.98 6.02
C VAL A 52 6.37 -4.02 6.32
N ALA A 53 6.94 -2.87 6.65
CA ALA A 53 8.33 -2.72 7.04
C ALA A 53 8.45 -1.80 8.27
N ARG A 54 9.47 -2.01 9.08
CA ARG A 54 9.86 -1.11 10.16
C ARG A 54 11.11 -0.37 9.77
N LEU A 55 11.12 0.95 9.93
CA LEU A 55 12.34 1.74 9.82
C LEU A 55 13.24 1.41 11.01
N ASN A 56 14.32 0.66 10.77
CA ASN A 56 15.38 0.55 11.76
C ASN A 56 16.08 1.91 11.85
N ARG A 57 15.96 2.60 12.97
CA ARG A 57 16.92 3.67 13.29
C ARG A 57 18.27 2.98 13.52
N SER A 58 19.24 3.20 12.64
CA SER A 58 20.62 2.88 12.99
C SER A 58 20.97 3.59 14.31
N PRO A 59 21.69 2.92 15.22
CA PRO A 59 22.05 3.49 16.53
C PRO A 59 22.88 4.76 16.42
#